data_AF-A0A210VQQ7-F1
#
_entry.id   AF-A0A210VQQ7-F1
#
_cell.length_a   1.000
_cell.length_b   1.000
_cell.length_c   1.000
_cell.angle_alpha   90.00
_cell.angle_beta   90.00
_cell.angle_gamma   90.00
#
_symmetry.space_group_name_H-M   'P 1'
#
loop_
_entity.id
_entity.type
_entity.pdbx_description
1 polymer ?
#
loop_
_entity_poly.entity_id
_entity_poly.type
_entity_poly.pdbx_seq_one_letter_code
_entity_poly.pdbx_strand_id
1 'polypeptide(L)'
;MVYLNINETEYDNHIYRIISYERFLDLFNTNKNTLVKPKRWEDTFENFALKSKLIFPNGTEIALDTHERLYGQCWTTSKASDAMWRIYSPDKKGVRIRSTIEKLLSSLSLANVNNSMTQECIGKVEYISEAEIINRAKRAFAVNGQITFGSLFNSLLVKRKAFEHEAEIRIIHLDWGYDLPKNDIHQYEIDAHELIDQVMIDPRISHEEFQDIKSEIKQKTGYQGDIKRSLLYRLPETLNIEFNQSIGSKITRTQ
;
A
#
# COMPACT_ATOMS: atom_id res chain seq x y z
N MET A 1 19.09 4.82 3.31
CA MET A 1 17.95 4.01 2.85
C MET A 1 17.86 2.74 3.68
N VAL A 2 16.71 2.49 4.31
CA VAL A 2 16.49 1.35 5.22
C VAL A 2 15.38 0.47 4.66
N TYR A 3 15.71 -0.81 4.39
CA TYR A 3 14.76 -1.82 3.94
C TYR A 3 14.51 -2.81 5.08
N LEU A 4 13.25 -3.08 5.40
CA LEU A 4 12.86 -3.97 6.49
C LEU A 4 12.04 -5.13 5.93
N ASN A 5 12.45 -6.37 6.20
CA ASN A 5 11.77 -7.57 5.70
C ASN A 5 11.69 -7.66 4.15
N ILE A 6 12.66 -7.04 3.45
CA ILE A 6 12.75 -7.00 1.99
C ILE A 6 14.19 -7.35 1.62
N ASN A 7 14.38 -8.30 0.69
CA ASN A 7 15.71 -8.65 0.18
C ASN A 7 16.11 -7.73 -0.98
N GLU A 8 17.42 -7.58 -1.24
CA GLU A 8 17.94 -6.75 -2.35
C GLU A 8 17.37 -7.15 -3.72
N THR A 9 17.13 -8.45 -3.94
CA THR A 9 16.51 -8.98 -5.17
C THR A 9 15.06 -8.53 -5.37
N GLU A 10 14.43 -7.96 -4.34
CA GLU A 10 13.05 -7.48 -4.37
C GLU A 10 12.96 -5.95 -4.58
N TYR A 11 14.06 -5.20 -4.60
CA TYR A 11 14.01 -3.72 -4.66
C TYR A 11 13.32 -3.18 -5.93
N ASP A 12 13.49 -3.88 -7.05
CA ASP A 12 12.83 -3.52 -8.32
C ASP A 12 11.45 -4.16 -8.49
N ASN A 13 10.95 -4.89 -7.47
CA ASN A 13 9.61 -5.47 -7.56
C ASN A 13 8.55 -4.36 -7.63
N HIS A 14 7.58 -4.57 -8.52
CA HIS A 14 6.45 -3.68 -8.64
C HIS A 14 5.55 -3.75 -7.42
N ILE A 15 5.17 -2.58 -6.94
CA ILE A 15 4.17 -2.37 -5.89
C ILE A 15 3.04 -1.50 -6.41
N TYR A 16 1.88 -1.62 -5.79
CA TYR A 16 0.66 -1.03 -6.26
C TYR A 16 -0.08 -0.30 -5.15
N ARG A 17 -0.81 0.76 -5.48
CA ARG A 17 -1.68 1.45 -4.53
C ARG A 17 -2.93 1.91 -5.26
N ILE A 18 -4.09 1.73 -4.64
CA ILE A 18 -5.35 2.29 -5.14
C ILE A 18 -5.59 3.61 -4.41
N ILE A 19 -5.83 4.67 -5.17
CA ILE A 19 -6.17 6.00 -4.65
C ILE A 19 -7.41 6.52 -5.39
N SER A 20 -8.11 7.48 -4.79
CA SER A 20 -9.20 8.16 -5.51
C SER A 20 -8.66 8.91 -6.73
N TYR A 21 -9.50 9.07 -7.74
CA TYR A 21 -9.17 9.83 -8.94
C TYR A 21 -8.71 11.27 -8.61
N GLU A 22 -9.37 11.92 -7.66
CA GLU A 22 -9.00 13.27 -7.19
C GLU A 22 -7.58 13.30 -6.61
N ARG A 23 -7.23 12.34 -5.74
CA ARG A 23 -5.86 12.27 -5.18
C ARG A 23 -4.81 11.95 -6.23
N PHE A 24 -5.18 11.21 -7.27
CA PHE A 24 -4.30 10.98 -8.41
C PHE A 24 -4.04 12.29 -9.16
N LEU A 25 -5.07 13.08 -9.44
CA LEU A 25 -4.89 14.39 -10.07
C LEU A 25 -4.05 15.33 -9.17
N ASP A 26 -4.34 15.38 -7.87
CA ASP A 26 -3.59 16.19 -6.92
C ASP A 26 -2.10 15.82 -6.91
N LEU A 27 -1.77 14.52 -6.90
CA LEU A 27 -0.39 14.04 -6.92
C LEU A 27 0.40 14.59 -8.13
N PHE A 28 -0.22 14.65 -9.31
CA PHE A 28 0.41 15.21 -10.52
C PHE A 28 0.41 16.74 -10.55
N ASN A 29 -0.68 17.37 -10.10
CA ASN A 29 -0.81 18.82 -10.09
C ASN A 29 0.16 19.48 -9.10
N THR A 30 0.38 18.85 -7.95
CA THR A 30 1.25 19.40 -6.90
C THR A 30 2.64 18.79 -6.92
N ASN A 31 2.88 17.70 -7.67
CA ASN A 31 4.12 16.91 -7.63
C ASN A 31 4.53 16.55 -6.19
N LYS A 32 3.55 16.15 -5.37
CA LYS A 32 3.77 15.79 -3.97
C LYS A 32 3.21 14.43 -3.66
N ASN A 33 4.03 13.60 -3.02
CA ASN A 33 3.52 12.40 -2.37
C ASN A 33 3.08 12.72 -0.94
N THR A 34 2.04 12.04 -0.47
CA THR A 34 1.39 12.33 0.81
C THR A 34 1.39 11.10 1.72
N LEU A 35 2.03 11.22 2.89
CA LEU A 35 2.01 10.25 3.97
C LEU A 35 1.10 10.77 5.09
N VAL A 36 0.50 9.86 5.85
CA VAL A 36 -0.42 10.21 6.94
C VAL A 36 0.03 9.57 8.24
N LYS A 37 -0.30 10.19 9.38
CA LYS A 37 -0.03 9.58 10.68
C LYS A 37 -0.76 8.24 10.82
N PRO A 38 -0.15 7.18 11.40
CA PRO A 38 -0.81 5.89 11.63
C PRO A 38 -2.13 5.97 12.42
N LYS A 39 -2.31 7.01 13.25
CA LYS A 39 -3.58 7.26 13.95
C LYS A 39 -4.78 7.51 13.03
N ARG A 40 -4.53 7.85 11.76
CA ARG A 40 -5.54 8.04 10.71
C ARG A 40 -5.90 6.74 9.98
N TRP A 41 -5.19 5.64 10.23
CA TRP A 41 -5.47 4.35 9.63
C TRP A 41 -6.66 3.67 10.35
N GLU A 42 -7.41 2.86 9.61
CA GLU A 42 -8.63 2.22 10.13
C GLU A 42 -8.34 1.06 11.10
N ASP A 43 -7.20 0.37 10.97
CA ASP A 43 -6.86 -0.72 11.89
C ASP A 43 -6.41 -0.16 13.26
N THR A 44 -7.32 -0.23 14.23
CA THR A 44 -7.09 0.19 15.61
C THR A 44 -5.91 -0.54 16.26
N PHE A 45 -5.60 -1.75 15.79
CA PHE A 45 -4.56 -2.59 16.39
C PHE A 45 -3.14 -2.12 16.04
N GLU A 46 -2.95 -1.46 14.89
CA GLU A 46 -1.65 -0.90 14.52
C GLU A 46 -1.27 0.29 15.41
N ASN A 47 -2.27 0.97 15.95
CA ASN A 47 -2.09 2.03 16.93
C ASN A 47 -1.84 1.49 18.36
N PHE A 48 -2.11 0.21 18.64
CA PHE A 48 -1.99 -0.36 19.99
C PHE A 48 -0.53 -0.36 20.49
N ALA A 49 0.41 -0.81 19.65
CA ALA A 49 1.83 -0.82 20.01
C ALA A 49 2.36 0.61 20.22
N LEU A 50 1.92 1.55 19.38
CA LEU A 50 2.34 2.95 19.39
C LEU A 50 1.74 3.79 20.53
N LYS A 51 0.56 3.42 21.04
CA LYS A 51 -0.13 4.10 22.15
C LYS A 51 0.18 3.51 23.53
N SER A 52 1.07 2.52 23.58
CA SER A 52 1.45 1.88 24.84
C SER A 52 2.17 2.88 25.77
N LYS A 53 1.79 2.88 27.04
CA LYS A 53 2.41 3.72 28.08
C LYS A 53 3.53 2.96 28.78
N LEU A 54 4.61 3.66 29.11
CA LEU A 54 5.64 3.13 30.00
C LEU A 54 5.22 3.41 31.44
N ILE A 55 5.06 2.35 32.24
CA ILE A 55 4.77 2.44 33.68
C ILE A 55 6.05 2.13 34.45
N PHE A 56 6.58 3.11 35.18
CA PHE A 56 7.77 2.94 36.00
C PHE A 56 7.43 2.30 37.36
N PRO A 57 8.40 1.68 38.06
CA PRO A 57 8.16 1.04 39.37
C PRO A 57 7.57 1.96 40.44
N ASN A 58 7.76 3.28 40.30
CA ASN A 58 7.20 4.30 41.18
C ASN A 58 5.76 4.73 40.80
N GLY A 59 5.14 4.06 39.82
CA GLY A 59 3.79 4.38 39.33
C GLY A 59 3.73 5.53 38.32
N THR A 60 4.86 6.13 37.94
CA THR A 60 4.88 7.20 36.92
C THR A 60 4.55 6.61 35.56
N GLU A 61 3.65 7.27 34.82
CA GLU A 61 3.32 6.91 33.44
C GLU A 61 3.97 7.90 32.47
N ILE A 62 4.69 7.40 31.47
CA ILE A 62 5.15 8.20 30.32
C ILE A 62 4.45 7.69 29.06
N ALA A 63 3.69 8.57 28.42
CA ALA A 63 3.19 8.36 27.07
C ALA A 63 4.29 8.78 26.08
N LEU A 64 4.64 7.89 25.16
CA LEU A 64 5.61 8.21 24.11
C LEU A 64 4.91 9.00 23.00
N ASP A 65 5.44 10.19 22.69
CA ASP A 65 4.98 11.06 21.61
C ASP A 65 5.43 10.57 20.21
N THR A 66 6.21 9.49 20.16
CA THR A 66 6.87 9.01 18.95
C THR A 66 5.88 8.64 17.84
N HIS A 67 4.66 8.24 18.20
CA HIS A 67 3.57 7.97 17.27
C HIS A 67 3.02 9.23 16.58
N GLU A 68 3.16 10.41 17.22
CA GLU A 68 2.81 11.71 16.62
C GLU A 68 3.88 12.24 15.66
N ARG A 69 5.00 11.53 15.54
CA ARG A 69 6.14 11.86 14.67
C ARG A 69 6.27 10.93 13.47
N LEU A 70 5.48 9.86 13.44
CA LEU A 70 5.47 8.87 12.39
C LEU A 70 4.41 9.19 11.34
N TYR A 71 4.78 9.00 10.08
CA TYR A 71 3.90 9.06 8.94
C TYR A 71 4.15 7.83 8.08
N GLY A 72 3.12 7.32 7.42
CA GLY A 72 3.28 6.21 6.52
C GLY A 72 2.31 6.22 5.35
N GLN A 73 2.64 5.38 4.38
CA GLN A 73 1.83 5.14 3.20
C GLN A 73 1.94 3.66 2.80
N CYS A 74 0.77 3.06 2.60
CA CYS A 74 0.60 1.63 2.34
C CYS A 74 0.56 1.31 0.85
N TRP A 75 1.28 0.29 0.42
CA TRP A 75 1.27 -0.26 -0.93
C TRP A 75 1.04 -1.76 -0.83
N THR A 76 0.65 -2.41 -1.93
CA THR A 76 0.47 -3.85 -2.00
C THR A 76 1.39 -4.44 -3.07
N THR A 77 1.88 -5.66 -2.83
CA THR A 77 2.54 -6.48 -3.85
C THR A 77 1.53 -7.22 -4.75
N SER A 78 0.25 -7.23 -4.40
CA SER A 78 -0.80 -7.90 -5.17
C SER A 78 -1.16 -7.14 -6.45
N LYS A 79 -0.79 -7.71 -7.61
CA LYS A 79 -1.03 -7.13 -8.94
C LYS A 79 -2.52 -7.01 -9.31
N ALA A 80 -3.31 -8.00 -8.93
CA ALA A 80 -4.73 -8.07 -9.27
C ALA A 80 -5.50 -8.66 -8.10
N SER A 81 -6.30 -7.83 -7.42
CA SER A 81 -7.17 -8.26 -6.33
C SER A 81 -8.50 -7.53 -6.43
N ASP A 82 -9.59 -8.28 -6.63
CA ASP A 82 -10.93 -7.71 -6.63
C ASP A 82 -11.29 -7.11 -5.26
N ALA A 83 -10.85 -7.77 -4.19
CA ALA A 83 -11.05 -7.30 -2.82
C ALA A 83 -10.44 -5.90 -2.63
N MET A 84 -9.23 -5.66 -3.14
CA MET A 84 -8.58 -4.35 -3.05
C MET A 84 -9.38 -3.25 -3.78
N TRP A 85 -9.94 -3.54 -4.96
CA TRP A 85 -10.82 -2.59 -5.65
C TRP A 85 -12.09 -2.28 -4.86
N ARG A 86 -12.70 -3.30 -4.24
CA ARG A 86 -13.91 -3.10 -3.43
C ARG A 86 -13.64 -2.31 -2.16
N ILE A 87 -12.50 -2.52 -1.51
CA ILE A 87 -12.11 -1.84 -0.28
C ILE A 87 -11.71 -0.37 -0.55
N TYR A 88 -10.84 -0.14 -1.55
CA TYR A 88 -10.22 1.17 -1.76
C TYR A 88 -10.87 2.03 -2.86
N SER A 89 -11.82 1.47 -3.62
CA SER A 89 -12.58 2.16 -4.67
C SER A 89 -14.06 1.75 -4.61
N PRO A 90 -14.77 1.86 -3.48
CA PRO A 90 -16.13 1.34 -3.35
C PRO A 90 -17.11 1.96 -4.37
N ASP A 91 -16.88 3.22 -4.77
CA ASP A 91 -17.67 3.98 -5.74
C ASP A 91 -17.16 3.85 -7.19
N LYS A 92 -16.15 3.00 -7.44
CA LYS A 92 -15.50 2.78 -8.73
C LYS A 92 -14.75 4.00 -9.29
N LYS A 93 -14.50 5.03 -8.47
CA LYS A 93 -13.76 6.25 -8.87
C LYS A 93 -12.28 6.22 -8.45
N GLY A 94 -11.75 5.04 -8.18
CA GLY A 94 -10.34 4.83 -7.87
C GLY A 94 -9.50 4.51 -9.10
N VAL A 95 -8.22 4.83 -9.00
CA VAL A 95 -7.18 4.38 -9.93
C VAL A 95 -6.10 3.66 -9.15
N ARG A 96 -5.56 2.59 -9.73
CA ARG A 96 -4.41 1.86 -9.20
C ARG A 96 -3.15 2.38 -9.86
N ILE A 97 -2.26 2.97 -9.08
CA ILE A 97 -0.92 3.36 -9.50
C ILE A 97 0.07 2.22 -9.25
N ARG A 98 1.15 2.19 -10.02
CA ARG A 98 2.27 1.24 -9.88
C ARG A 98 3.59 2.00 -9.78
N SER A 99 4.46 1.51 -8.93
CA SER A 99 5.86 1.94 -8.77
C SER A 99 6.73 0.72 -8.44
N THR A 100 7.99 0.94 -8.08
CA THR A 100 8.86 -0.07 -7.46
C THR A 100 9.19 0.29 -6.02
N ILE A 101 9.64 -0.69 -5.23
CA ILE A 101 10.09 -0.47 -3.84
C ILE A 101 11.22 0.58 -3.85
N GLU A 102 12.18 0.42 -4.76
CA GLU A 102 13.32 1.31 -4.92
C GLU A 102 12.91 2.76 -5.24
N LYS A 103 12.09 2.96 -6.27
CA LYS A 103 11.64 4.30 -6.68
C LYS A 103 10.92 5.01 -5.54
N LEU A 104 10.07 4.30 -4.81
CA LEU A 104 9.30 4.87 -3.71
C LEU A 104 10.20 5.30 -2.55
N LEU A 105 11.12 4.43 -2.10
CA LEU A 105 12.04 4.79 -1.00
C LEU A 105 13.03 5.89 -1.42
N SER A 106 13.59 5.78 -2.64
CA SER A 106 14.50 6.79 -3.18
C SER A 106 13.82 8.16 -3.28
N SER A 107 12.54 8.23 -3.66
CA SER A 107 11.81 9.51 -3.73
C SER A 107 11.76 10.24 -2.37
N LEU A 108 11.51 9.50 -1.28
CA LEU A 108 11.47 10.07 0.07
C LEU A 108 12.87 10.41 0.57
N SER A 109 13.84 9.54 0.31
CA SER A 109 15.23 9.74 0.72
C SER A 109 15.84 11.00 0.06
N LEU A 110 15.54 11.22 -1.22
CA LEU A 110 15.95 12.43 -1.95
C LEU A 110 15.30 13.68 -1.36
N ALA A 111 14.01 13.63 -1.02
CA ALA A 111 13.32 14.75 -0.38
C ALA A 111 13.88 15.08 1.02
N ASN A 112 14.40 14.07 1.74
CA ASN A 112 14.98 14.24 3.07
C ASN A 112 16.49 14.55 3.07
N VAL A 113 17.17 14.64 1.92
CA VAL A 113 18.64 14.77 1.85
C VAL A 113 19.20 15.95 2.67
N ASN A 114 18.42 17.03 2.80
CA ASN A 114 18.79 18.23 3.54
C ASN A 114 18.14 18.31 4.94
N ASN A 115 17.45 17.26 5.38
CA ASN A 115 16.77 17.21 6.67
C ASN A 115 17.43 16.17 7.59
N SER A 116 18.40 16.64 8.38
CA SER A 116 19.18 15.79 9.31
C SER A 116 18.35 15.23 10.47
N MET A 117 17.14 15.75 10.70
CA MET A 117 16.26 15.34 11.80
C MET A 117 15.15 14.38 11.36
N THR A 118 15.33 13.74 10.20
CA THR A 118 14.37 12.76 9.70
C THR A 118 14.99 11.39 9.45
N GLN A 119 14.14 10.37 9.49
CA GLN A 119 14.50 9.02 9.06
C GLN A 119 13.38 8.43 8.21
N GLU A 120 13.75 7.54 7.31
CA GLU A 120 12.81 6.82 6.47
C GLU A 120 13.16 5.34 6.32
N CYS A 121 12.13 4.52 6.14
CA CYS A 121 12.29 3.14 5.74
C CYS A 121 11.16 2.70 4.81
N ILE A 122 11.40 1.63 4.07
CA ILE A 122 10.35 0.84 3.43
C ILE A 122 10.39 -0.58 3.97
N GLY A 123 9.23 -1.18 4.21
CA GLY A 123 9.21 -2.52 4.78
C GLY A 123 7.99 -3.34 4.44
N LYS A 124 8.17 -4.67 4.45
CA LYS A 124 7.11 -5.64 4.24
C LYS A 124 6.41 -5.98 5.56
N VAL A 125 5.08 -5.92 5.53
CA VAL A 125 4.26 -6.22 6.70
C VAL A 125 4.25 -7.73 6.96
N GLU A 126 4.53 -8.12 8.19
CA GLU A 126 4.40 -9.49 8.68
C GLU A 126 3.02 -9.74 9.27
N TYR A 127 2.41 -10.86 8.86
CA TYR A 127 1.07 -11.25 9.30
C TYR A 127 1.13 -12.33 10.38
N ILE A 128 0.94 -11.93 11.63
CA ILE A 128 1.13 -12.77 12.81
C ILE A 128 -0.12 -12.81 13.70
N SER A 129 -0.11 -13.69 14.71
CA SER A 129 -1.22 -13.78 15.67
C SER A 129 -1.23 -12.58 16.61
N GLU A 130 -2.40 -12.23 17.13
CA GLU A 130 -2.56 -11.14 18.10
C GLU A 130 -1.63 -11.30 19.32
N ALA A 131 -1.55 -12.52 19.87
CA ALA A 131 -0.66 -12.85 20.97
C ALA A 131 0.81 -12.56 20.63
N GLU A 132 1.25 -12.86 19.41
CA GLU A 132 2.62 -12.58 18.98
C GLU A 132 2.87 -11.09 18.77
N ILE A 133 1.88 -10.32 18.30
CA ILE A 133 2.02 -8.86 18.20
C ILE A 133 2.18 -8.26 19.60
N ILE A 134 1.37 -8.69 20.58
CA ILE A 134 1.50 -8.25 21.97
C ILE A 134 2.88 -8.62 22.53
N ASN A 135 3.38 -9.82 22.25
CA ASN A 135 4.72 -10.24 22.68
C ASN A 135 5.82 -9.39 22.04
N ARG A 136 5.73 -9.09 20.73
CA ARG A 136 6.66 -8.20 20.03
C ARG A 136 6.64 -6.79 20.59
N ALA A 137 5.45 -6.24 20.84
CA ALA A 137 5.30 -4.94 21.47
C ALA A 137 6.03 -4.93 22.83
N LYS A 138 5.76 -5.89 23.71
CA LYS A 138 6.46 -6.01 25.02
C LYS A 138 7.98 -6.10 24.88
N ARG A 139 8.49 -6.86 23.91
CA ARG A 139 9.95 -6.96 23.64
C ARG A 139 10.56 -5.66 23.13
N ALA A 140 9.82 -4.88 22.35
CA ALA A 140 10.27 -3.59 21.83
C ALA A 140 10.52 -2.55 22.94
N PHE A 141 9.91 -2.74 24.12
CA PHE A 141 10.06 -1.85 25.29
C PHE A 141 11.10 -2.33 26.33
N ALA A 142 11.95 -3.32 26.02
CA ALA A 142 12.70 -4.05 27.05
C ALA A 142 13.98 -3.36 27.60
N VAL A 143 14.14 -3.54 28.93
CA VAL A 143 15.23 -3.32 29.89
C VAL A 143 15.48 -1.89 30.42
N ASN A 144 15.32 -0.82 29.63
CA ASN A 144 15.56 0.56 30.11
C ASN A 144 14.51 1.59 29.64
N GLY A 145 13.41 1.15 29.04
CA GLY A 145 12.39 2.04 28.49
C GLY A 145 12.78 2.77 27.20
N GLN A 146 13.92 2.44 26.59
CA GLN A 146 14.34 3.01 25.31
C GLN A 146 13.78 2.18 24.15
N ILE A 147 13.13 2.85 23.20
CA ILE A 147 12.73 2.26 21.92
C ILE A 147 13.84 2.54 20.90
N THR A 148 14.32 1.49 20.22
CA THR A 148 15.23 1.68 19.07
C THR A 148 14.47 2.07 17.81
N PHE A 149 15.10 2.78 16.87
CA PHE A 149 14.49 3.13 15.58
C PHE A 149 13.95 1.90 14.84
N GLY A 150 14.74 0.82 14.80
CA GLY A 150 14.31 -0.44 14.18
C GLY A 150 13.08 -1.02 14.87
N SER A 151 13.01 -0.97 16.21
CA SER A 151 11.83 -1.42 16.96
C SER A 151 10.59 -0.58 16.66
N LEU A 152 10.74 0.74 16.50
CA LEU A 152 9.64 1.64 16.17
C LEU A 152 9.09 1.34 14.77
N PHE A 153 9.94 1.26 13.75
CA PHE A 153 9.50 0.92 12.40
C PHE A 153 8.91 -0.49 12.32
N ASN A 154 9.51 -1.47 12.98
CA ASN A 154 8.98 -2.83 13.02
C ASN A 154 7.61 -2.92 13.70
N SER A 155 7.30 -2.02 14.66
CA SER A 155 5.97 -1.97 15.27
C SER A 155 4.87 -1.59 14.27
N LEU A 156 5.23 -0.86 13.21
CA LEU A 156 4.35 -0.51 12.09
C LEU A 156 4.38 -1.55 10.96
N LEU A 157 5.16 -2.63 11.07
CA LEU A 157 5.30 -3.66 10.05
C LEU A 157 4.73 -5.02 10.51
N VAL A 158 3.79 -5.01 11.46
CA VAL A 158 3.09 -6.20 11.91
C VAL A 158 1.59 -5.99 11.85
N LYS A 159 0.86 -6.98 11.33
CA LYS A 159 -0.60 -6.95 11.22
C LYS A 159 -1.20 -8.32 11.56
N ARG A 160 -2.48 -8.35 11.89
CA ARG A 160 -3.20 -9.61 12.17
C ARG A 160 -3.34 -10.42 10.88
N LYS A 161 -3.26 -11.76 11.00
CA LYS A 161 -3.41 -12.69 9.85
C LYS A 161 -4.65 -12.47 8.99
N ALA A 162 -5.75 -11.96 9.55
CA ALA A 162 -6.98 -11.67 8.79
C ALA A 162 -6.76 -10.68 7.63
N PHE A 163 -5.70 -9.85 7.68
CA PHE A 163 -5.37 -8.85 6.66
C PHE A 163 -4.27 -9.31 5.69
N GLU A 164 -3.84 -10.57 5.74
CA GLU A 164 -2.77 -11.11 4.88
C GLU A 164 -3.05 -10.91 3.38
N HIS A 165 -4.34 -10.90 3.00
CA HIS A 165 -4.78 -10.63 1.62
C HIS A 165 -4.38 -9.25 1.08
N GLU A 166 -3.99 -8.30 1.94
CA GLU A 166 -3.50 -6.99 1.52
C GLU A 166 -2.07 -7.03 0.99
N ALA A 167 -1.26 -8.03 1.39
CA ALA A 167 0.14 -8.23 0.95
C ALA A 167 0.98 -6.93 0.97
N GLU A 168 0.97 -6.27 2.13
CA GLU A 168 1.30 -4.85 2.29
C GLU A 168 2.81 -4.56 2.39
N ILE A 169 3.24 -3.49 1.74
CA ILE A 169 4.52 -2.80 1.89
C ILE A 169 4.23 -1.39 2.41
N ARG A 170 4.96 -0.92 3.41
CA ARG A 170 4.82 0.44 3.95
C ARG A 170 6.08 1.23 3.73
N ILE A 171 5.94 2.43 3.16
CA ILE A 171 6.94 3.48 3.33
C ILE A 171 6.60 4.26 4.59
N ILE A 172 7.61 4.53 5.42
CA ILE A 172 7.46 5.15 6.73
C ILE A 172 8.48 6.29 6.83
N HIS A 173 8.01 7.43 7.32
CA HIS A 173 8.79 8.61 7.62
C HIS A 173 8.68 8.95 9.10
N LEU A 174 9.77 9.42 9.69
CA LEU A 174 9.86 9.77 11.09
C LEU A 174 10.54 11.13 11.24
N ASP A 175 9.87 12.04 11.96
CA ASP A 175 10.32 13.41 12.19
C ASP A 175 10.73 13.64 13.66
N TRP A 176 12.03 13.78 13.89
CA TRP A 176 12.65 14.05 15.19
C TRP A 176 12.90 15.54 15.45
N GLY A 177 12.28 16.44 14.68
CA GLY A 177 12.34 17.87 14.92
C GLY A 177 12.03 18.24 16.37
N TYR A 178 12.61 19.35 16.84
CA TYR A 178 12.43 19.81 18.23
C TYR A 178 10.94 19.97 18.61
N ASP A 179 10.16 20.52 17.69
CA ASP A 179 8.72 20.68 17.85
C ASP A 179 7.95 19.45 17.37
N LEU A 180 6.84 19.16 18.04
CA LEU A 180 5.91 18.13 17.59
C LEU A 180 5.21 18.57 16.28
N PRO A 181 5.16 17.69 15.26
CA PRO A 181 4.44 17.99 14.05
C PRO A 181 2.94 18.20 14.29
N LYS A 182 2.44 19.37 13.88
CA LYS A 182 1.04 19.79 14.12
C LYS A 182 0.04 19.14 13.16
N ASN A 183 0.48 18.78 11.97
CA ASN A 183 -0.37 18.22 10.92
C ASN A 183 -0.41 16.69 11.00
N ASP A 184 -1.53 16.10 10.61
CA ASP A 184 -1.65 14.63 10.49
C ASP A 184 -1.12 14.10 9.15
N ILE A 185 -0.57 15.00 8.34
CA ILE A 185 -0.11 14.75 6.98
C ILE A 185 1.32 15.26 6.84
N HIS A 186 2.15 14.46 6.19
CA HIS A 186 3.48 14.83 5.74
C HIS A 186 3.51 14.73 4.21
N GLN A 187 3.84 15.83 3.53
CA GLN A 187 3.97 15.86 2.08
C GLN A 187 5.41 16.15 1.70
N TYR A 188 5.90 15.48 0.66
CA TYR A 188 7.23 15.68 0.12
C TYR A 188 7.19 15.76 -1.40
N GLU A 189 8.10 16.56 -1.97
CA GLU A 189 8.21 16.76 -3.41
C GLU A 189 8.66 15.47 -4.10
N ILE A 190 8.06 15.18 -5.25
CA ILE A 190 8.38 14.04 -6.11
C ILE A 190 8.35 14.48 -7.57
N ASP A 191 8.94 13.67 -8.45
CA ASP A 191 8.54 13.65 -9.85
C ASP A 191 7.47 12.56 -10.04
N ALA A 192 6.22 12.98 -10.31
CA ALA A 192 5.11 12.06 -10.49
C ALA A 192 5.27 11.14 -11.71
N HIS A 193 5.92 11.60 -12.77
CA HIS A 193 6.15 10.83 -13.99
C HIS A 193 7.23 9.77 -13.79
N GLU A 194 8.25 10.05 -12.97
CA GLU A 194 9.29 9.07 -12.64
C GLU A 194 8.81 8.05 -11.61
N LEU A 195 8.07 8.51 -10.60
CA LEU A 195 7.57 7.64 -9.53
C LEU A 195 6.49 6.67 -10.03
N ILE A 196 5.59 7.13 -10.90
CA ILE A 196 4.44 6.33 -11.37
C ILE A 196 4.67 5.88 -12.81
N ASP A 197 4.81 4.56 -13.01
CA ASP A 197 5.09 4.00 -14.34
C ASP A 197 3.86 3.36 -15.02
N GLN A 198 2.79 3.12 -14.26
CA GLN A 198 1.50 2.64 -14.79
C GLN A 198 0.35 3.13 -13.92
N VAL A 199 -0.72 3.48 -14.60
CA VAL A 199 -2.05 3.73 -14.04
C VAL A 199 -3.00 2.66 -14.57
N MET A 200 -3.80 2.09 -13.69
CA MET A 200 -4.89 1.20 -14.06
C MET A 200 -6.18 1.79 -13.54
N ILE A 201 -7.15 2.00 -14.44
CA ILE A 201 -8.47 2.49 -14.07
C ILE A 201 -9.31 1.30 -13.55
N ASP A 202 -10.21 1.58 -12.60
CA ASP A 202 -11.10 0.60 -12.01
C ASP A 202 -11.75 -0.31 -13.08
N PRO A 203 -11.63 -1.63 -12.98
CA PRO A 203 -12.07 -2.50 -14.06
C PRO A 203 -13.58 -2.75 -14.08
N ARG A 204 -14.34 -2.23 -13.10
CA ARG A 204 -15.80 -2.41 -12.97
C ARG A 204 -16.62 -1.37 -13.72
N ILE A 205 -15.97 -0.41 -14.37
CA ILE A 205 -16.61 0.58 -15.25
C ILE A 205 -16.73 0.04 -16.69
N SER A 206 -17.58 0.66 -17.50
CA SER A 206 -17.74 0.33 -18.91
C SER A 206 -16.49 0.65 -19.75
N HIS A 207 -16.44 0.18 -21.00
CA HIS A 207 -15.31 0.52 -21.87
C HIS A 207 -15.32 1.99 -22.29
N GLU A 208 -16.49 2.57 -22.46
CA GLU A 208 -16.68 3.99 -22.81
C GLU A 208 -16.15 4.90 -21.69
N GLU A 209 -16.61 4.69 -20.45
CA GLU A 209 -16.12 5.43 -19.27
C GLU A 209 -14.59 5.29 -19.12
N PHE A 210 -14.02 4.12 -19.42
CA PHE A 210 -12.58 3.93 -19.41
C PHE A 210 -11.86 4.83 -20.42
N GLN A 211 -12.38 4.99 -21.65
CA GLN A 211 -11.75 5.83 -22.67
C GLN A 211 -11.84 7.31 -22.29
N ASP A 212 -12.96 7.73 -21.71
CA ASP A 212 -13.17 9.09 -21.24
C ASP A 212 -12.18 9.43 -20.12
N ILE A 213 -12.13 8.62 -19.06
CA ILE A 213 -11.21 8.82 -17.93
C ILE A 213 -9.75 8.75 -18.41
N LYS A 214 -9.42 7.85 -19.33
CA LYS A 214 -8.06 7.76 -19.91
C LYS A 214 -7.67 9.04 -20.64
N SER A 215 -8.59 9.62 -21.40
CA SER A 215 -8.37 10.88 -22.13
C SER A 215 -8.24 12.05 -21.16
N GLU A 216 -9.08 12.08 -20.13
CA GLU A 216 -9.06 13.09 -19.07
C GLU A 216 -7.75 13.05 -18.27
N ILE A 217 -7.26 11.86 -17.89
CA ILE A 217 -5.95 11.70 -17.23
C ILE A 217 -4.86 12.35 -18.09
N LYS A 218 -4.77 11.97 -19.37
CA LYS A 218 -3.74 12.52 -20.26
C LYS A 218 -3.84 14.04 -20.38
N GLN A 219 -5.05 14.58 -20.49
CA GLN A 219 -5.27 16.01 -20.65
C GLN A 219 -4.90 16.79 -19.37
N LYS A 220 -5.30 16.29 -18.20
CA LYS A 220 -5.14 17.00 -16.93
C LYS A 220 -3.75 16.86 -16.33
N THR A 221 -3.09 15.71 -16.52
CA THR A 221 -1.81 15.42 -15.86
C THR A 221 -0.63 15.33 -16.82
N GLY A 222 -0.87 15.31 -18.14
CA GLY A 222 0.18 15.07 -19.13
C GLY A 222 0.81 13.68 -19.04
N TYR A 223 0.20 12.75 -18.30
CA TYR A 223 0.79 11.45 -17.98
C TYR A 223 1.19 10.66 -19.24
N GLN A 224 2.48 10.30 -19.29
CA GLN A 224 3.11 9.67 -20.46
C GLN A 224 3.20 8.14 -20.33
N GLY A 225 3.01 7.61 -19.12
CA GLY A 225 3.11 6.18 -18.86
C GLY A 225 1.88 5.39 -19.31
N ASP A 226 1.89 4.09 -19.01
CA ASP A 226 0.84 3.16 -19.42
C ASP A 226 -0.47 3.42 -18.64
N ILE A 227 -1.57 3.68 -19.35
CA ILE A 227 -2.93 3.69 -18.79
C ILE A 227 -3.68 2.43 -19.26
N LYS A 228 -3.95 1.51 -18.32
CA LYS A 228 -4.51 0.19 -18.59
C LYS A 228 -5.89 -0.01 -17.96
N ARG A 229 -6.65 -0.94 -18.51
CA ARG A 229 -7.86 -1.53 -17.91
C ARG A 229 -7.53 -2.96 -17.52
N SER A 230 -7.97 -3.41 -16.33
CA SER A 230 -7.79 -4.82 -15.97
C SER A 230 -8.66 -5.72 -16.84
N LEU A 231 -8.16 -6.92 -17.16
CA LEU A 231 -8.94 -7.98 -17.82
C LEU A 231 -9.75 -8.81 -16.82
N LEU A 232 -9.73 -8.46 -15.53
CA LEU A 232 -10.36 -9.23 -14.44
C LEU A 232 -11.84 -9.57 -14.70
N TYR A 233 -12.57 -8.68 -15.38
CA TYR A 233 -13.99 -8.83 -15.71
C TYR A 233 -14.25 -9.07 -17.20
N ARG A 234 -13.19 -9.28 -18.01
CA ARG A 234 -13.35 -9.63 -19.42
C ARG A 234 -13.79 -11.09 -19.49
N LEU A 235 -14.97 -11.34 -20.07
CA LEU A 235 -15.38 -12.69 -20.42
C LEU A 235 -14.39 -13.28 -21.43
N PRO A 236 -13.95 -14.55 -21.26
CA PRO A 236 -13.18 -15.23 -22.28
C PRO A 236 -14.00 -15.33 -23.58
N GLU A 237 -13.31 -15.57 -24.70
CA GLU A 237 -13.97 -15.80 -25.98
C GLU A 237 -14.94 -16.98 -25.86
N THR A 238 -16.06 -16.88 -26.57
CA THR A 238 -17.11 -17.89 -26.54
C THR A 238 -16.53 -19.24 -26.95
N LEU A 239 -16.68 -20.25 -26.08
CA LEU A 239 -16.21 -21.61 -26.37
C LEU A 239 -17.16 -22.25 -27.38
N ASN A 240 -16.66 -22.53 -28.59
CA ASN A 240 -17.35 -23.41 -29.53
C ASN A 240 -17.00 -24.86 -29.16
N ILE A 241 -17.96 -25.61 -28.64
CA ILE A 241 -17.79 -27.03 -28.32
C ILE A 241 -18.39 -27.83 -29.47
N GLU A 242 -17.55 -28.45 -30.29
CA GLU A 242 -18.00 -29.39 -31.31
C GLU A 242 -18.44 -30.70 -30.66
N PHE A 243 -19.71 -31.06 -30.83
CA PHE A 243 -20.27 -32.31 -30.33
C PHE A 243 -20.44 -33.32 -31.47
N ASN A 244 -19.59 -34.35 -31.50
CA ASN A 244 -19.74 -35.46 -32.43
C ASN A 244 -20.67 -36.52 -31.82
N GLN A 245 -21.93 -36.49 -32.23
CA GLN A 245 -22.91 -37.52 -31.87
C GLN A 245 -22.63 -38.75 -32.76
N SER A 246 -21.96 -39.78 -32.21
CA SER A 246 -21.84 -41.07 -32.88
C SER A 246 -23.21 -41.77 -32.88
N ILE A 247 -23.93 -41.63 -33.99
CA ILE A 247 -25.16 -42.39 -34.23
C ILE A 247 -24.76 -43.86 -34.42
N GLY A 248 -24.93 -44.66 -33.37
CA GLY A 248 -24.85 -46.11 -33.46
C GLY A 248 -25.92 -46.64 -34.40
N SER A 249 -25.52 -47.14 -35.57
CA SER A 249 -26.39 -47.88 -36.47
C SER A 249 -26.93 -49.12 -35.75
N LYS A 250 -28.21 -49.10 -35.38
CA LYS A 250 -28.93 -50.32 -34.99
C LYS A 250 -28.97 -51.25 -36.20
N ILE A 251 -28.28 -52.38 -36.09
CA ILE A 251 -28.38 -53.52 -37.00
C ILE A 251 -29.81 -54.07 -36.91
N THR A 252 -30.58 -53.91 -37.98
CA THR A 252 -31.87 -54.57 -38.17
C THR A 252 -31.59 -56.05 -38.44
N ARG A 253 -31.78 -56.92 -37.44
CA ARG A 253 -31.95 -58.36 -37.68
C ARG A 253 -33.40 -58.60 -38.09
N THR A 254 -33.59 -59.06 -39.32
CA THR A 254 -34.88 -59.60 -39.79
C THR A 254 -34.66 -61.07 -40.13
N GLN A 255 -35.40 -61.91 -39.41
CA GLN A 255 -35.72 -63.34 -39.57
C GLN A 255 -34.64 -64.31 -40.01
#